data_AF-A0A1X7H891-F1
#
_entry.id   AF-A0A1X7H891-F1
#
_cell.length_a   1.000
_cell.length_b   1.000
_cell.length_c   1.000
_cell.angle_alpha   90.00
_cell.angle_beta   90.00
_cell.angle_gamma   90.00
#
_symmetry.space_group_name_H-M   'P 1'
#
loop_
_entity.id
_entity.type
_entity.pdbx_description
1 polymer ?
#
loop_
_entity_poly.entity_id
_entity_poly.type
_entity_poly.pdbx_seq_one_letter_code
_entity_poly.pdbx_strand_id
1 'polypeptide(L)'
;MKIDLTDTTASKINKALVQGRRAIGTPAVGMVLTLVIVTDEENAYDALKAAGDASREHPSRTLVVIKRVSRSPRDRTQSRLDAEVRVGADAGTGETVVLRLYGEVADHAQSVVLPLLLPDAPVVVWWPVNAPLDPAADPLGALAQRRVTDTYASEQPVRELGARADTYAPGDTDLSWTRITPWRSMLAAALDQVTCTVNSVEVEGEEFNPSCELLAMWLADRLAVPVRRSLSGGPGLTAVRMATDAGPIVLDRADGSLATLSIQGQPDRAVALKRRDTAELIAEELRRLDPDDTYASALRFGVARLNASTAPRTRAPEPAADPAQEGAVAKGEEPGTGEGPAEGAAREAAPSAPVTSASASAPAPASAPAPASAPAPGKKAAAK
;
A
#
# COMPACT_ATOMS: atom_id res chain seq x y z
N MET A 1 -19.96 -10.57 -23.58
CA MET A 1 -21.14 -9.69 -23.66
C MET A 1 -20.97 -8.51 -22.71
N LYS A 2 -21.32 -7.31 -23.17
CA LYS A 2 -21.33 -6.06 -22.37
C LYS A 2 -22.76 -5.48 -22.31
N ILE A 3 -23.18 -5.04 -21.13
CA ILE A 3 -24.48 -4.40 -20.88
C ILE A 3 -24.23 -3.09 -20.13
N ASP A 4 -24.52 -1.95 -20.77
CA ASP A 4 -24.42 -0.63 -20.17
C ASP A 4 -25.76 -0.23 -19.52
N LEU A 5 -25.70 0.29 -18.30
CA LEU A 5 -26.84 0.73 -17.49
C LEU A 5 -26.57 2.16 -17.01
N THR A 6 -27.37 3.11 -17.49
CA THR A 6 -27.32 4.52 -17.06
C THR A 6 -28.39 4.78 -16.01
N ASP A 7 -28.08 5.59 -14.99
CA ASP A 7 -29.01 5.96 -13.91
C ASP A 7 -29.76 4.75 -13.33
N THR A 8 -28.96 3.83 -12.77
CA THR A 8 -29.38 2.48 -12.42
C THR A 8 -29.39 2.25 -10.91
N THR A 9 -29.79 1.04 -10.52
CA THR A 9 -29.78 0.58 -9.12
C THR A 9 -29.09 -0.77 -9.04
N ALA A 10 -28.58 -1.13 -7.85
CA ALA A 10 -27.97 -2.44 -7.63
C ALA A 10 -28.90 -3.62 -8.00
N SER A 11 -30.21 -3.47 -7.81
CA SER A 11 -31.21 -4.47 -8.23
C SER A 11 -31.25 -4.66 -9.76
N LYS A 12 -31.22 -3.57 -10.53
CA LYS A 12 -31.16 -3.62 -12.00
C LYS A 12 -29.84 -4.23 -12.48
N ILE A 13 -28.72 -3.94 -11.81
CA ILE A 13 -27.41 -4.54 -12.10
C ILE A 13 -27.44 -6.05 -11.86
N ASN A 14 -27.95 -6.51 -10.73
CA ASN A 14 -28.12 -7.94 -10.45
C ASN A 14 -28.99 -8.63 -11.50
N LYS A 15 -30.08 -7.99 -11.94
CA LYS A 15 -30.91 -8.50 -13.03
C LYS A 15 -30.12 -8.63 -14.33
N ALA A 16 -29.28 -7.66 -14.67
CA ALA A 16 -28.43 -7.70 -15.86
C ALA A 16 -27.37 -8.81 -15.77
N LEU A 17 -26.76 -9.06 -14.60
CA LEU A 17 -25.85 -10.20 -14.38
C LEU A 17 -26.55 -11.54 -14.64
N VAL A 18 -27.75 -11.73 -14.07
CA VAL A 18 -28.54 -12.95 -14.28
C VAL A 18 -28.93 -13.13 -15.75
N GLN A 19 -29.32 -12.05 -16.43
CA GLN A 19 -29.64 -12.07 -17.86
C GLN A 19 -28.41 -12.41 -18.71
N GLY A 20 -27.25 -11.80 -18.42
CA GLY A 20 -25.99 -12.07 -19.10
C GLY A 20 -25.56 -13.53 -18.98
N ARG A 21 -25.64 -14.11 -17.78
CA ARG A 21 -25.37 -15.55 -17.55
C ARG A 21 -26.27 -16.45 -18.38
N ARG A 22 -27.57 -16.18 -18.40
CA ARG A 22 -28.54 -16.94 -19.20
C ARG A 22 -28.24 -16.86 -20.69
N ALA A 23 -27.86 -15.68 -21.19
CA ALA A 23 -27.57 -15.48 -22.61
C ALA A 23 -26.31 -16.22 -23.06
N ILE A 24 -25.33 -16.43 -22.18
CA ILE A 24 -24.08 -17.17 -22.47
C ILE A 24 -24.25 -18.69 -22.25
N GLY A 25 -25.36 -19.12 -21.64
CA GLY A 25 -25.65 -20.53 -21.41
C GLY A 25 -24.83 -21.15 -20.27
N THR A 26 -24.23 -20.33 -19.40
CA THR A 26 -23.46 -20.80 -18.23
C THR A 26 -24.20 -20.45 -16.94
N PRO A 27 -24.88 -21.43 -16.29
CA PRO A 27 -25.74 -21.14 -15.13
C PRO A 27 -24.96 -20.90 -13.84
N ALA A 28 -23.72 -21.40 -13.73
CA ALA A 28 -22.88 -21.23 -12.54
C ALA A 28 -21.44 -20.90 -12.96
N VAL A 29 -20.94 -19.76 -12.48
CA VAL A 29 -19.51 -19.41 -12.55
C VAL A 29 -18.91 -19.85 -11.22
N GLY A 30 -17.92 -20.75 -11.26
CA GLY A 30 -17.21 -21.26 -10.08
C GLY A 30 -16.28 -20.20 -9.48
N MET A 31 -16.84 -19.06 -9.07
CA MET A 31 -16.10 -17.95 -8.47
C MET A 31 -15.75 -18.29 -7.03
N VAL A 32 -14.51 -18.04 -6.65
CA VAL A 32 -13.99 -18.34 -5.31
C VAL A 32 -13.99 -17.13 -4.38
N LEU A 33 -14.16 -15.91 -4.92
CA LEU A 33 -14.21 -14.66 -4.15
C LEU A 33 -14.90 -13.52 -4.91
N THR A 34 -15.23 -12.45 -4.19
CA THR A 34 -15.57 -11.14 -4.77
C THR A 34 -14.39 -10.18 -4.57
N LEU A 35 -13.82 -9.65 -5.65
CA LEU A 35 -12.78 -8.63 -5.63
C LEU A 35 -13.41 -7.26 -5.87
N VAL A 36 -13.42 -6.40 -4.86
CA VAL A 36 -13.88 -5.03 -4.92
C VAL A 36 -12.67 -4.11 -5.13
N ILE A 37 -12.60 -3.44 -6.27
CA ILE A 37 -11.51 -2.50 -6.60
C ILE A 37 -12.03 -1.09 -6.41
N VAL A 38 -11.41 -0.30 -5.56
CA VAL A 38 -11.85 1.07 -5.27
C VAL A 38 -10.82 2.05 -5.82
N THR A 39 -11.21 2.83 -6.83
CA THR A 39 -10.26 3.67 -7.58
C THR A 39 -10.95 4.87 -8.24
N ASP A 40 -10.17 5.69 -8.93
CA ASP A 40 -10.65 6.77 -9.79
C ASP A 40 -10.72 6.32 -11.27
N GLU A 41 -11.19 7.20 -12.16
CA GLU A 41 -11.34 6.85 -13.58
C GLU A 41 -9.98 6.69 -14.29
N GLU A 42 -8.94 7.39 -13.82
CA GLU A 42 -7.61 7.37 -14.43
C GLU A 42 -6.93 6.02 -14.24
N ASN A 43 -7.02 5.47 -13.03
CA ASN A 43 -6.38 4.22 -12.64
C ASN A 43 -7.26 2.97 -12.88
N ALA A 44 -8.53 3.16 -13.26
CA ALA A 44 -9.49 2.06 -13.46
C ALA A 44 -9.06 1.05 -14.53
N TYR A 45 -8.46 1.51 -15.62
CA TYR A 45 -8.04 0.63 -16.72
C TYR A 45 -6.96 -0.36 -16.26
N ASP A 46 -5.89 0.14 -15.65
CA ASP A 46 -4.77 -0.68 -15.21
C ASP A 46 -5.17 -1.62 -14.07
N ALA A 47 -5.98 -1.15 -13.13
CA ALA A 47 -6.51 -1.98 -12.05
C ALA A 47 -7.39 -3.12 -12.58
N LEU A 48 -8.25 -2.82 -13.56
CA LEU A 48 -9.11 -3.84 -14.18
C LEU A 48 -8.29 -4.85 -15.00
N LYS A 49 -7.25 -4.40 -15.69
CA LYS A 49 -6.32 -5.29 -16.41
C LYS A 49 -5.62 -6.23 -15.42
N ALA A 50 -5.05 -5.69 -14.34
CA ALA A 50 -4.36 -6.49 -13.33
C ALA A 50 -5.29 -7.51 -12.65
N ALA A 51 -6.51 -7.11 -12.31
CA ALA A 51 -7.52 -8.02 -11.75
C ALA A 51 -7.95 -9.10 -12.77
N GLY A 52 -8.12 -8.73 -14.04
CA GLY A 52 -8.40 -9.67 -15.11
C GLY A 52 -7.30 -10.71 -15.27
N ASP A 53 -6.04 -10.31 -15.14
CA ASP A 53 -4.91 -11.24 -15.20
C ASP A 53 -4.85 -12.14 -13.96
N ALA A 54 -5.03 -11.59 -12.76
CA ALA A 54 -5.08 -12.35 -11.50
C ALA A 54 -6.27 -13.34 -11.45
N SER A 55 -7.38 -13.03 -12.14
CA SER A 55 -8.57 -13.89 -12.19
C SER A 55 -8.33 -15.24 -12.87
N ARG A 56 -7.23 -15.40 -13.63
CA ARG A 56 -6.84 -16.69 -14.21
C ARG A 56 -6.44 -17.71 -13.14
N GLU A 57 -5.78 -17.25 -12.07
CA GLU A 57 -5.44 -18.07 -10.90
C GLU A 57 -6.61 -18.10 -9.90
N HIS A 58 -7.36 -17.00 -9.79
CA HIS A 58 -8.42 -16.80 -8.80
C HIS A 58 -9.74 -16.34 -9.44
N PRO A 59 -10.54 -17.26 -10.03
CA PRO A 59 -11.82 -16.91 -10.65
C PRO A 59 -12.72 -16.14 -9.68
N SER A 60 -13.11 -14.92 -10.02
CA SER A 60 -13.74 -14.00 -9.08
C SER A 60 -14.83 -13.13 -9.73
N ARG A 61 -15.76 -12.63 -8.91
CA ARG A 61 -16.59 -11.50 -9.30
C ARG A 61 -15.81 -10.22 -9.04
N THR A 62 -15.50 -9.46 -10.08
CA THR A 62 -14.82 -8.17 -9.95
C THR A 62 -15.84 -7.04 -9.93
N LEU A 63 -15.85 -6.25 -8.85
CA LEU A 63 -16.65 -5.03 -8.71
C LEU A 63 -15.71 -3.83 -8.69
N VAL A 64 -15.64 -3.07 -9.78
CA VAL A 64 -14.81 -1.86 -9.85
C VAL A 64 -15.67 -0.66 -9.43
N VAL A 65 -15.36 -0.08 -8.28
CA VAL A 65 -16.02 1.11 -7.72
C VAL A 65 -15.20 2.35 -8.10
N ILE A 66 -15.68 3.08 -9.09
CA ILE A 66 -15.09 4.35 -9.53
C ILE A 66 -15.83 5.48 -8.82
N LYS A 67 -15.18 6.08 -7.82
CA LYS A 67 -15.70 7.25 -7.10
C LYS A 67 -15.32 8.51 -7.90
N ARG A 68 -16.29 9.12 -8.59
CA ARG A 68 -16.02 10.38 -9.32
C ARG A 68 -16.16 11.56 -8.38
N VAL A 69 -15.07 12.30 -8.20
CA VAL A 69 -15.07 13.55 -7.45
C VAL A 69 -15.85 14.61 -8.22
N SER A 70 -16.94 15.11 -7.63
CA SER A 70 -17.73 16.20 -8.22
C SER A 70 -16.89 17.48 -8.26
N ARG A 71 -16.70 18.02 -9.47
CA ARG A 71 -15.89 19.24 -9.72
C ARG A 71 -16.64 20.54 -9.47
N SER A 72 -17.96 20.50 -9.35
CA SER A 72 -18.78 21.67 -9.00
C SER A 72 -19.81 21.35 -7.91
N PRO A 73 -20.28 22.35 -7.13
CA PRO A 73 -21.37 22.16 -6.18
C PRO A 73 -22.66 21.65 -6.82
N ARG A 74 -22.93 22.00 -8.08
CA ARG A 74 -24.10 21.50 -8.83
C ARG A 74 -23.99 20.00 -9.11
N ASP A 75 -22.80 19.53 -9.48
CA ASP A 75 -22.54 18.10 -9.73
C ASP A 75 -22.58 17.25 -8.45
N ARG A 76 -22.54 17.86 -7.26
CA ARG A 76 -22.75 17.14 -5.99
C ARG A 76 -24.22 16.77 -5.78
N THR A 77 -25.15 17.57 -6.32
CA THR A 77 -26.60 17.36 -6.15
C THR A 77 -27.18 16.34 -7.13
N GLN A 78 -26.43 15.94 -8.16
CA GLN A 78 -26.85 14.92 -9.13
C GLN A 78 -26.31 13.55 -8.73
N SER A 79 -26.96 12.95 -7.73
CA SER A 79 -26.71 11.59 -7.30
C SER A 79 -27.17 10.60 -8.38
N ARG A 80 -26.22 9.87 -8.97
CA ARG A 80 -26.51 8.83 -9.96
C ARG A 80 -25.50 7.69 -9.89
N LEU A 81 -25.94 6.52 -10.34
CA LEU A 81 -25.12 5.34 -10.50
C LEU A 81 -25.19 4.90 -11.96
N ASP A 82 -24.03 4.85 -12.62
CA ASP A 82 -23.90 4.18 -13.92
C ASP A 82 -23.16 2.86 -13.72
N ALA A 83 -23.53 1.84 -14.47
CA ALA A 83 -22.88 0.53 -14.39
C ALA A 83 -22.65 -0.07 -15.77
N GLU A 84 -21.54 -0.78 -15.90
CA GLU A 84 -21.22 -1.60 -17.05
C GLU A 84 -21.02 -3.04 -16.57
N VAL A 85 -21.87 -3.94 -17.05
CA VAL A 85 -21.81 -5.36 -16.72
C VAL A 85 -21.15 -6.11 -17.87
N ARG A 86 -20.05 -6.79 -17.58
CA ARG A 86 -19.34 -7.66 -18.51
C ARG A 86 -19.49 -9.10 -18.06
N VAL A 87 -19.84 -9.99 -19.00
CA VAL A 87 -19.96 -11.44 -18.76
C VAL A 87 -19.37 -12.22 -19.94
N GLY A 88 -18.85 -13.42 -19.68
CA GLY A 88 -18.25 -14.29 -20.68
C GLY A 88 -16.89 -13.77 -21.14
N ALA A 89 -16.60 -13.84 -22.44
CA ALA A 89 -15.30 -13.43 -22.99
C ALA A 89 -14.87 -12.00 -22.62
N ASP A 90 -15.84 -11.09 -22.42
CA ASP A 90 -15.58 -9.68 -22.05
C ASP A 90 -15.23 -9.49 -20.56
N ALA A 91 -15.39 -10.52 -19.73
CA ALA A 91 -15.15 -10.52 -18.29
C ALA A 91 -13.99 -11.44 -17.85
N GLY A 92 -13.25 -12.00 -18.80
CA GLY A 92 -12.20 -12.97 -18.50
C GLY A 92 -12.78 -14.27 -17.95
N THR A 93 -12.27 -14.73 -16.80
CA THR A 93 -12.69 -16.00 -16.17
C THR A 93 -13.88 -15.84 -15.22
N GLY A 94 -14.45 -14.64 -15.08
CA GLY A 94 -15.49 -14.32 -14.11
C GLY A 94 -16.59 -13.40 -14.61
N GLU A 95 -17.12 -12.59 -13.71
CA GLU A 95 -18.05 -11.48 -13.99
C GLU A 95 -17.40 -10.18 -13.56
N THR A 96 -17.52 -9.15 -14.39
CA THR A 96 -16.99 -7.82 -14.06
C THR A 96 -18.10 -6.80 -14.09
N VAL A 97 -18.25 -6.03 -13.02
CA VAL A 97 -19.16 -4.89 -12.96
C VAL A 97 -18.33 -3.63 -12.70
N VAL A 98 -18.36 -2.69 -13.62
CA VAL A 98 -17.76 -1.36 -13.43
C VAL A 98 -18.85 -0.41 -12.99
N LEU A 99 -18.75 0.10 -11.77
CA LEU A 99 -19.68 1.03 -11.13
C LEU A 99 -19.06 2.43 -11.16
N ARG A 100 -19.78 3.40 -11.71
CA ARG A 100 -19.40 4.81 -11.67
C ARG A 100 -20.38 5.57 -10.80
N LEU A 101 -19.88 6.06 -9.67
CA LEU A 101 -20.68 6.71 -8.63
C LEU A 101 -20.49 8.22 -8.72
N TYR A 102 -21.60 8.95 -8.66
CA TYR A 102 -21.63 10.42 -8.75
C TYR A 102 -22.46 10.99 -7.59
N GLY A 103 -22.10 12.19 -7.14
CA GLY A 103 -22.78 12.87 -6.05
C GLY A 103 -22.73 12.06 -4.75
N GLU A 104 -23.79 12.15 -3.96
CA GLU A 104 -23.88 11.53 -2.62
C GLU A 104 -23.80 9.99 -2.67
N VAL A 105 -24.07 9.36 -3.83
CA VAL A 105 -23.93 7.91 -3.99
C VAL A 105 -22.49 7.47 -3.75
N ALA A 106 -21.50 8.30 -4.11
CA ALA A 106 -20.09 7.99 -3.92
C ALA A 106 -19.70 7.84 -2.44
N ASP A 107 -20.38 8.58 -1.55
CA ASP A 107 -20.18 8.53 -0.09
C ASP A 107 -20.87 7.30 0.55
N HIS A 108 -21.74 6.63 -0.21
CA HIS A 108 -22.50 5.44 0.21
C HIS A 108 -22.23 4.22 -0.68
N ALA A 109 -21.01 4.11 -1.20
CA ALA A 109 -20.61 3.05 -2.14
C ALA A 109 -20.87 1.62 -1.59
N GLN A 110 -20.71 1.41 -0.28
CA GLN A 110 -20.97 0.15 0.40
C GLN A 110 -22.42 -0.34 0.21
N SER A 111 -23.39 0.57 0.18
CA SER A 111 -24.81 0.24 -0.02
C SER A 111 -25.10 -0.23 -1.44
N VAL A 112 -24.29 0.22 -2.42
CA VAL A 112 -24.36 -0.25 -3.81
C VAL A 112 -23.67 -1.62 -3.95
N VAL A 113 -22.52 -1.81 -3.30
CA VAL A 113 -21.69 -3.01 -3.41
C VAL A 113 -22.29 -4.20 -2.68
N LEU A 114 -22.80 -4.02 -1.45
CA LEU A 114 -23.32 -5.08 -0.59
C LEU A 114 -24.29 -6.07 -1.31
N PRO A 115 -25.34 -5.62 -2.03
CA PRO A 115 -26.25 -6.53 -2.73
C PRO A 115 -25.63 -7.21 -3.98
N LEU A 116 -24.45 -6.79 -4.44
CA LEU A 116 -23.74 -7.36 -5.60
C LEU A 116 -22.69 -8.40 -5.18
N LEU A 117 -22.40 -8.53 -3.89
CA LEU A 117 -21.48 -9.51 -3.35
C LEU A 117 -21.98 -10.95 -3.59
N LEU A 118 -21.06 -11.89 -3.64
CA LEU A 118 -21.38 -13.30 -3.59
C LEU A 118 -21.69 -13.70 -2.13
N PRO A 119 -22.82 -14.36 -1.85
CA PRO A 119 -23.29 -14.60 -0.48
C PRO A 119 -22.36 -15.50 0.34
N ASP A 120 -21.68 -16.47 -0.30
CA ASP A 120 -20.87 -17.50 0.36
C ASP A 120 -19.39 -17.42 0.00
N ALA A 121 -18.94 -16.33 -0.62
CA ALA A 121 -17.55 -16.15 -1.03
C ALA A 121 -16.90 -15.00 -0.26
N PRO A 122 -15.62 -15.12 0.12
CA PRO A 122 -14.89 -14.02 0.74
C PRO A 122 -14.84 -12.80 -0.18
N VAL A 123 -14.81 -11.63 0.44
CA VAL A 123 -14.71 -10.31 -0.15
C VAL A 123 -13.30 -9.79 0.12
N VAL A 124 -12.64 -9.41 -0.95
CA VAL A 124 -11.35 -8.72 -0.93
C VAL A 124 -11.58 -7.32 -1.44
N VAL A 125 -11.21 -6.30 -0.66
CA VAL A 125 -11.21 -4.91 -1.14
C VAL A 125 -9.78 -4.49 -1.44
N TRP A 126 -9.57 -3.90 -2.61
CA TRP A 126 -8.27 -3.44 -3.06
C TRP A 126 -8.33 -1.97 -3.50
N TRP A 127 -7.44 -1.16 -2.92
CA TRP A 127 -7.17 0.21 -3.34
C TRP A 127 -5.83 0.25 -4.09
N PRO A 128 -5.83 0.29 -5.43
CA PRO A 128 -4.59 0.47 -6.21
C PRO A 128 -3.93 1.83 -5.96
N VAL A 129 -4.73 2.84 -5.66
CA VAL A 129 -4.34 4.22 -5.35
C VAL A 129 -5.29 4.78 -4.29
N ASN A 130 -4.91 5.88 -3.64
CA ASN A 130 -5.78 6.65 -2.74
C ASN A 130 -6.44 5.78 -1.65
N ALA A 131 -5.68 4.84 -1.08
CA ALA A 131 -6.17 4.00 0.00
C ALA A 131 -6.49 4.85 1.25
N PRO A 132 -7.57 4.54 1.98
CA PRO A 132 -7.83 5.16 3.28
C PRO A 132 -6.70 4.81 4.27
N LEU A 133 -6.40 5.73 5.19
CA LEU A 133 -5.41 5.48 6.26
C LEU A 133 -5.85 4.39 7.24
N ASP A 134 -7.16 4.21 7.42
CA ASP A 134 -7.76 3.11 8.16
C ASP A 134 -8.67 2.31 7.20
N PRO A 135 -8.12 1.29 6.52
CA PRO A 135 -8.91 0.45 5.63
C PRO A 135 -10.03 -0.30 6.33
N ALA A 136 -9.88 -0.65 7.60
CA ALA A 136 -10.89 -1.42 8.33
C ALA A 136 -12.11 -0.55 8.70
N ALA A 137 -11.89 0.74 8.96
CA ALA A 137 -12.96 1.71 9.22
C ALA A 137 -13.64 2.25 7.95
N ASP A 138 -13.03 2.09 6.77
CA ASP A 138 -13.68 2.47 5.51
C ASP A 138 -14.95 1.63 5.28
N PRO A 139 -16.09 2.22 4.87
CA PRO A 139 -17.34 1.49 4.72
C PRO A 139 -17.30 0.33 3.72
N LEU A 140 -16.46 0.39 2.68
CA LEU A 140 -16.24 -0.75 1.77
C LEU A 140 -15.27 -1.75 2.40
N GLY A 141 -14.23 -1.28 3.07
CA GLY A 141 -13.28 -2.14 3.78
C GLY A 141 -13.93 -2.98 4.88
N ALA A 142 -14.92 -2.43 5.59
CA ALA A 142 -15.70 -3.15 6.59
C ALA A 142 -16.48 -4.37 6.03
N LEU A 143 -16.71 -4.44 4.72
CA LEU A 143 -17.33 -5.59 4.06
C LEU A 143 -16.34 -6.73 3.78
N ALA A 144 -15.03 -6.46 3.86
CA ALA A 144 -13.98 -7.36 3.40
C ALA A 144 -13.29 -8.12 4.52
N GLN A 145 -12.97 -9.39 4.25
CA GLN A 145 -12.06 -10.18 5.08
C GLN A 145 -10.60 -9.80 4.82
N ARG A 146 -10.27 -9.42 3.57
CA ARG A 146 -8.92 -8.99 3.15
C ARG A 146 -8.98 -7.58 2.57
N ARG A 147 -8.13 -6.69 3.06
CA ARG A 147 -8.04 -5.29 2.65
C ARG A 147 -6.63 -5.02 2.14
N VAL A 148 -6.52 -4.87 0.83
CA VAL A 148 -5.25 -4.72 0.11
C VAL A 148 -5.05 -3.26 -0.24
N THR A 149 -3.92 -2.72 0.17
CA THR A 149 -3.53 -1.33 -0.09
C THR A 149 -2.20 -1.29 -0.84
N ASP A 150 -1.80 -0.15 -1.39
CA ASP A 150 -0.50 0.00 -2.03
C ASP A 150 0.17 1.30 -1.62
N THR A 151 0.97 1.25 -0.55
CA THR A 151 1.71 2.39 -0.03
C THR A 151 2.71 2.92 -1.06
N TYR A 152 3.19 2.07 -1.98
CA TYR A 152 4.08 2.49 -3.05
C TYR A 152 3.43 3.54 -3.98
N ALA A 153 2.10 3.50 -4.12
CA ALA A 153 1.32 4.43 -4.95
C ALA A 153 0.84 5.69 -4.17
N SER A 154 1.25 5.84 -2.92
CA SER A 154 0.94 7.03 -2.09
C SER A 154 1.79 8.23 -2.47
N GLU A 155 1.27 9.44 -2.25
CA GLU A 155 2.04 10.68 -2.31
C GLU A 155 3.16 10.76 -1.26
N GLN A 156 2.94 10.18 -0.07
CA GLN A 156 3.90 10.19 1.04
C GLN A 156 4.07 8.77 1.61
N PRO A 157 4.71 7.85 0.87
CA PRO A 157 4.72 6.43 1.21
C PRO A 157 5.20 6.11 2.63
N VAL A 158 6.34 6.67 3.05
CA VAL A 158 6.91 6.39 4.38
C VAL A 158 6.03 6.91 5.51
N ARG A 159 5.38 8.06 5.31
CA ARG A 159 4.47 8.64 6.31
C ARG A 159 3.18 7.82 6.42
N GLU A 160 2.60 7.45 5.28
CA GLU A 160 1.41 6.59 5.26
C GLU A 160 1.69 5.21 5.85
N LEU A 161 2.86 4.63 5.59
CA LEU A 161 3.27 3.38 6.20
C LEU A 161 3.27 3.46 7.73
N GLY A 162 3.78 4.58 8.28
CA GLY A 162 3.73 4.85 9.72
C GLY A 162 2.30 4.97 10.24
N ALA A 163 1.44 5.74 9.57
CA ALA A 163 0.03 5.90 9.97
C ALA A 163 -0.75 4.58 9.93
N ARG A 164 -0.45 3.69 8.96
CA ARG A 164 -1.06 2.36 8.86
C ARG A 164 -0.66 1.42 10.00
N ALA A 165 0.49 1.64 10.63
CA ALA A 165 0.87 0.88 11.82
C ALA A 165 -0.07 1.17 13.00
N ASP A 166 -0.56 2.42 13.10
CA ASP A 166 -1.46 2.85 14.18
C ASP A 166 -2.89 2.32 14.00
N THR A 167 -3.31 2.05 12.76
CA THR A 167 -4.68 1.64 12.40
C THR A 167 -4.81 0.18 11.98
N TYR A 168 -3.71 -0.60 12.05
CA TYR A 168 -3.69 -1.98 11.55
C TYR A 168 -4.79 -2.86 12.18
N ALA A 169 -5.56 -3.53 11.31
CA ALA A 169 -6.49 -4.58 11.68
C ALA A 169 -6.15 -5.92 11.00
N PRO A 170 -6.43 -7.08 11.63
CA PRO A 170 -6.29 -8.38 10.99
C PRO A 170 -7.04 -8.46 9.66
N GLY A 171 -6.33 -8.87 8.60
CA GLY A 171 -6.83 -8.85 7.23
C GLY A 171 -6.32 -7.68 6.38
N ASP A 172 -5.66 -6.69 7.00
CA ASP A 172 -4.96 -5.63 6.27
C ASP A 172 -3.63 -6.14 5.70
N THR A 173 -3.31 -5.70 4.49
CA THR A 173 -2.05 -5.97 3.82
C THR A 173 -1.70 -4.81 2.88
N ASP A 174 -0.43 -4.76 2.49
CA ASP A 174 0.08 -3.77 1.56
C ASP A 174 0.89 -4.42 0.44
N LEU A 175 0.67 -4.02 -0.80
CA LEU A 175 1.38 -4.57 -1.95
C LEU A 175 2.89 -4.30 -1.90
N SER A 176 3.38 -3.31 -1.15
CA SER A 176 4.80 -3.11 -0.87
C SER A 176 5.39 -4.25 -0.04
N TRP A 177 4.61 -4.85 0.87
CA TRP A 177 5.01 -6.05 1.60
C TRP A 177 5.05 -7.28 0.69
N THR A 178 4.02 -7.41 -0.15
CA THR A 178 3.96 -8.44 -1.19
C THR A 178 5.17 -8.30 -2.10
N ARG A 179 5.52 -7.11 -2.59
CA ARG A 179 6.66 -6.87 -3.51
C ARG A 179 7.99 -7.47 -3.03
N ILE A 180 8.19 -7.58 -1.73
CA ILE A 180 9.42 -8.11 -1.13
C ILE A 180 9.34 -9.59 -0.73
N THR A 181 8.24 -10.31 -1.01
CA THR A 181 8.17 -11.76 -0.78
C THR A 181 9.37 -12.52 -1.36
N PRO A 182 9.82 -12.29 -2.61
CA PRO A 182 11.00 -12.97 -3.14
C PRO A 182 12.30 -12.62 -2.39
N TRP A 183 12.45 -11.37 -1.95
CA TRP A 183 13.60 -10.93 -1.15
C TRP A 183 13.62 -11.62 0.22
N ARG A 184 12.47 -11.61 0.92
CA ARG A 184 12.32 -12.27 2.23
C ARG A 184 12.63 -13.76 2.14
N SER A 185 12.08 -14.44 1.15
CA SER A 185 12.32 -15.88 0.92
C SER A 185 13.80 -16.17 0.65
N MET A 186 14.46 -15.37 -0.19
CA MET A 186 15.87 -15.58 -0.52
C MET A 186 16.80 -15.32 0.68
N LEU A 187 16.52 -14.28 1.46
CA LEU A 187 17.31 -13.95 2.67
C LEU A 187 17.16 -15.02 3.75
N ALA A 188 15.94 -15.51 3.98
CA ALA A 188 15.70 -16.63 4.89
C ALA A 188 16.47 -17.88 4.42
N ALA A 189 16.33 -18.24 3.15
CA ALA A 189 17.03 -19.39 2.58
C ALA A 189 18.56 -19.26 2.57
N ALA A 190 19.09 -18.03 2.53
CA ALA A 190 20.53 -17.78 2.66
C ALA A 190 21.02 -18.02 4.09
N LEU A 191 20.26 -17.57 5.09
CA LEU A 191 20.57 -17.81 6.51
C LEU A 191 20.44 -19.30 6.89
N ASP A 192 19.52 -20.04 6.28
CA ASP A 192 19.38 -21.50 6.51
C ASP A 192 20.60 -22.31 6.04
N GLN A 193 21.47 -21.74 5.20
CA GLN A 193 22.64 -22.43 4.65
C GLN A 193 23.92 -22.25 5.46
N VAL A 194 23.96 -21.30 6.39
CA VAL A 194 25.15 -20.99 7.19
C VAL A 194 24.75 -20.81 8.64
N THR A 195 25.33 -21.62 9.51
CA THR A 195 25.23 -21.41 10.96
C THR A 195 26.09 -20.20 11.33
N CYS A 196 25.46 -19.04 11.52
CA CYS A 196 26.13 -17.79 11.85
C CYS A 196 25.26 -16.92 12.77
N THR A 197 25.92 -15.99 13.46
CA THR A 197 25.26 -14.92 14.20
C THR A 197 25.26 -13.66 13.34
N VAL A 198 24.08 -13.15 13.01
CA VAL A 198 23.95 -11.86 12.31
C VAL A 198 24.19 -10.75 13.34
N ASN A 199 25.09 -9.82 13.01
CA ASN A 199 25.47 -8.70 13.89
C ASN A 199 24.80 -7.38 13.48
N SER A 200 24.62 -7.18 12.18
CA SER A 200 23.93 -6.00 11.63
C SER A 200 23.46 -6.26 10.20
N VAL A 201 22.48 -5.48 9.75
CA VAL A 201 21.98 -5.52 8.38
C VAL A 201 22.00 -4.12 7.78
N GLU A 202 22.32 -4.04 6.51
CA GLU A 202 22.07 -2.88 5.67
C GLU A 202 21.06 -3.26 4.59
N VAL A 203 20.01 -2.45 4.45
CA VAL A 203 19.03 -2.54 3.36
C VAL A 203 19.23 -1.31 2.50
N GLU A 204 19.43 -1.50 1.20
CA GLU A 204 19.79 -0.47 0.22
C GLU A 204 18.72 -0.39 -0.87
N GLY A 205 18.26 0.82 -1.19
CA GLY A 205 17.21 1.05 -2.19
C GLY A 205 16.84 2.52 -2.35
N GLU A 206 15.93 2.80 -3.28
CA GLU A 206 15.43 4.15 -3.57
C GLU A 206 14.93 4.90 -2.33
N GLU A 207 15.03 6.23 -2.40
CA GLU A 207 14.46 7.12 -1.40
C GLU A 207 12.93 6.94 -1.34
N PHE A 208 12.38 7.03 -0.13
CA PHE A 208 10.94 6.91 0.15
C PHE A 208 10.27 5.59 -0.30
N ASN A 209 11.05 4.53 -0.54
CA ASN A 209 10.51 3.25 -0.97
C ASN A 209 9.97 2.43 0.22
N PRO A 210 8.64 2.24 0.37
CA PRO A 210 8.05 1.56 1.52
C PRO A 210 8.41 0.07 1.59
N SER A 211 8.75 -0.55 0.46
CA SER A 211 9.22 -1.93 0.42
C SER A 211 10.58 -2.09 1.14
N CYS A 212 11.45 -1.09 1.01
CA CYS A 212 12.75 -1.08 1.70
C CYS A 212 12.57 -0.89 3.21
N GLU A 213 11.67 0.00 3.62
CA GLU A 213 11.34 0.22 5.03
C GLU A 213 10.75 -1.05 5.66
N LEU A 214 9.75 -1.66 5.00
CA LEU A 214 9.13 -2.92 5.46
C LEU A 214 10.15 -4.07 5.59
N LEU A 215 11.06 -4.21 4.63
CA LEU A 215 12.09 -5.24 4.69
C LEU A 215 13.06 -4.99 5.85
N ALA A 216 13.48 -3.74 6.04
CA ALA A 216 14.36 -3.35 7.14
C ALA A 216 13.69 -3.59 8.51
N MET A 217 12.41 -3.21 8.66
CA MET A 217 11.64 -3.44 9.88
C MET A 217 11.49 -4.93 10.17
N TRP A 218 11.18 -5.74 9.16
CA TRP A 218 11.07 -7.20 9.32
C TRP A 218 12.39 -7.84 9.75
N LEU A 219 13.52 -7.47 9.14
CA LEU A 219 14.83 -8.00 9.52
C LEU A 219 15.22 -7.55 10.93
N ALA A 220 14.96 -6.29 11.29
CA ALA A 220 15.24 -5.77 12.62
C ALA A 220 14.41 -6.49 13.70
N ASP A 221 13.12 -6.72 13.43
CA ASP A 221 12.20 -7.41 14.31
C ASP A 221 12.57 -8.90 14.50
N ARG A 222 12.88 -9.61 13.39
CA ARG A 222 13.16 -11.06 13.43
C ARG A 222 14.55 -11.41 13.94
N LEU A 223 15.55 -10.60 13.61
CA LEU A 223 16.94 -10.88 13.99
C LEU A 223 17.34 -10.17 15.29
N ALA A 224 16.58 -9.17 15.75
CA ALA A 224 16.90 -8.34 16.90
C ALA A 224 18.28 -7.65 16.81
N VAL A 225 18.67 -7.25 15.59
CA VAL A 225 19.96 -6.59 15.27
C VAL A 225 19.73 -5.15 14.77
N PRO A 226 20.74 -4.27 14.84
CA PRO A 226 20.70 -2.98 14.15
C PRO A 226 20.54 -3.19 12.64
N VAL A 227 19.57 -2.48 12.06
CA VAL A 227 19.35 -2.42 10.61
C VAL A 227 19.46 -0.98 10.14
N ARG A 228 20.34 -0.74 9.17
CA ARG A 228 20.53 0.58 8.54
C ARG A 228 19.84 0.62 7.19
N ARG A 229 19.15 1.73 6.90
CA ARG A 229 18.69 2.07 5.55
C ARG A 229 19.75 2.91 4.83
N SER A 230 20.09 2.53 3.61
CA SER A 230 20.93 3.31 2.69
C SER A 230 20.24 3.57 1.36
N LEU A 231 20.62 4.68 0.73
CA LEU A 231 20.05 5.14 -0.53
C LEU A 231 20.86 4.58 -1.71
N SER A 232 20.15 4.19 -2.77
CA SER A 232 20.73 3.87 -4.07
C SER A 232 19.99 4.56 -5.20
N GLY A 233 20.58 4.56 -6.38
CA GLY A 233 19.97 5.09 -7.60
C GLY A 233 18.80 4.25 -8.14
N GLY A 234 18.42 3.17 -7.45
CA GLY A 234 17.38 2.25 -7.90
C GLY A 234 17.81 1.32 -9.04
N PRO A 235 16.86 0.56 -9.63
CA PRO A 235 15.42 0.64 -9.40
C PRO A 235 14.93 -0.11 -8.14
N GLY A 236 14.12 0.57 -7.32
CA GLY A 236 13.49 0.01 -6.12
C GLY A 236 14.50 -0.41 -5.04
N LEU A 237 14.30 -1.60 -4.48
CA LEU A 237 15.25 -2.26 -3.57
C LEU A 237 16.43 -2.83 -4.37
N THR A 238 17.66 -2.46 -4.02
CA THR A 238 18.86 -2.83 -4.78
C THR A 238 19.76 -3.80 -4.05
N ALA A 239 19.90 -3.73 -2.73
CA ALA A 239 20.72 -4.70 -2.00
C ALA A 239 20.29 -4.92 -0.56
N VAL A 240 20.66 -6.09 -0.03
CA VAL A 240 20.68 -6.37 1.40
C VAL A 240 22.02 -6.98 1.76
N ARG A 241 22.69 -6.42 2.77
CA ARG A 241 24.01 -6.86 3.24
C ARG A 241 23.90 -7.19 4.72
N MET A 242 24.20 -8.42 5.09
CA MET A 242 24.21 -8.89 6.47
C MET A 242 25.65 -9.14 6.90
N ALA A 243 26.09 -8.45 7.95
CA ALA A 243 27.38 -8.72 8.58
C ALA A 243 27.20 -9.84 9.61
N THR A 244 27.92 -10.94 9.44
CA THR A 244 27.88 -12.09 10.35
C THR A 244 29.27 -12.43 10.89
N ASP A 245 29.34 -13.27 11.91
CA ASP A 245 30.59 -13.83 12.45
C ASP A 245 31.28 -14.81 11.48
N ALA A 246 30.54 -15.38 10.52
CA ALA A 246 31.06 -16.29 9.49
C ALA A 246 31.41 -15.58 8.16
N GLY A 247 31.32 -14.24 8.12
CA GLY A 247 31.53 -13.43 6.92
C GLY A 247 30.25 -12.79 6.39
N PRO A 248 30.33 -11.92 5.37
CA PRO A 248 29.16 -11.22 4.86
C PRO A 248 28.24 -12.15 4.06
N ILE A 249 26.93 -11.90 4.17
CA ILE A 249 25.90 -12.42 3.25
C ILE A 249 25.34 -11.23 2.49
N VAL A 250 25.39 -11.27 1.17
CA VAL A 250 24.98 -10.16 0.30
C VAL A 250 24.00 -10.67 -0.75
N LEU A 251 22.85 -10.02 -0.84
CA LEU A 251 21.91 -10.17 -1.95
C LEU A 251 21.85 -8.84 -2.69
N ASP A 252 22.43 -8.78 -3.88
CA ASP A 252 22.60 -7.55 -4.66
C ASP A 252 21.89 -7.67 -6.01
N ARG A 253 21.04 -6.71 -6.36
CA ARG A 253 20.25 -6.62 -7.60
C ARG A 253 20.41 -5.24 -8.22
N ALA A 254 21.57 -4.98 -8.81
CA ALA A 254 21.90 -3.69 -9.42
C ALA A 254 20.98 -3.31 -10.62
N ASP A 255 20.51 -4.27 -11.42
CA ASP A 255 19.81 -4.01 -12.69
C ASP A 255 18.27 -4.15 -12.61
N GLY A 256 17.73 -4.49 -11.44
CA GLY A 256 16.29 -4.72 -11.23
C GLY A 256 15.75 -6.07 -11.71
N SER A 257 16.59 -6.97 -12.23
CA SER A 257 16.17 -8.26 -12.79
C SER A 257 16.84 -9.46 -12.15
N LEU A 258 18.18 -9.53 -12.20
CA LEU A 258 18.97 -10.67 -11.74
C LEU A 258 19.74 -10.23 -10.50
N ALA A 259 19.52 -10.93 -9.40
CA ALA A 259 20.27 -10.70 -8.18
C ALA A 259 21.44 -11.68 -8.08
N THR A 260 22.52 -11.25 -7.44
CA THR A 260 23.65 -12.09 -7.04
C THR A 260 23.55 -12.31 -5.53
N LEU A 261 23.40 -13.58 -5.14
CA LEU A 261 23.55 -14.01 -3.75
C LEU A 261 25.01 -14.45 -3.53
N SER A 262 25.72 -13.72 -2.68
CA SER A 262 27.08 -14.02 -2.25
C SER A 262 27.09 -14.39 -0.77
N ILE A 263 27.70 -15.53 -0.45
CA ILE A 263 27.89 -16.02 0.91
C ILE A 263 29.36 -16.37 1.05
N GLN A 264 30.02 -15.88 2.09
CA GLN A 264 31.44 -16.13 2.31
C GLN A 264 31.77 -17.64 2.26
N GLY A 265 32.74 -18.01 1.42
CA GLY A 265 33.18 -19.40 1.27
C GLY A 265 32.29 -20.26 0.34
N GLN A 266 31.25 -19.69 -0.26
CA GLN A 266 30.42 -20.33 -1.27
C GLN A 266 30.54 -19.60 -2.62
N PRO A 267 30.34 -20.29 -3.76
CA PRO A 267 30.26 -19.61 -5.04
C PRO A 267 29.04 -18.69 -5.11
N ASP A 268 29.20 -17.55 -5.77
CA ASP A 268 28.10 -16.63 -6.04
C ASP A 268 27.01 -17.31 -6.87
N ARG A 269 25.76 -17.02 -6.53
CA ARG A 269 24.59 -17.59 -7.20
C ARG A 269 23.75 -16.50 -7.82
N ALA A 270 23.43 -16.67 -9.09
CA ALA A 270 22.45 -15.86 -9.78
C ALA A 270 21.04 -16.28 -9.35
N VAL A 271 20.23 -15.32 -8.93
CA VAL A 271 18.86 -15.49 -8.43
C VAL A 271 17.93 -14.62 -9.25
N ALA A 272 16.90 -15.21 -9.82
CA ALA A 272 15.86 -14.46 -10.50
C ALA A 272 15.04 -13.66 -9.47
N LEU A 273 15.24 -12.35 -9.44
CA LEU A 273 14.62 -11.45 -8.48
C LEU A 273 13.99 -10.28 -9.22
N LYS A 274 13.26 -10.58 -10.30
CA LYS A 274 12.62 -9.58 -11.15
C LYS A 274 11.63 -8.72 -10.35
N ARG A 275 11.51 -7.45 -10.72
CA ARG A 275 10.39 -6.62 -10.27
C ARG A 275 9.07 -7.25 -10.76
N ARG A 276 8.10 -7.32 -9.87
CA ARG A 276 6.79 -7.92 -10.11
C ARG A 276 5.78 -6.85 -10.49
N ASP A 277 4.92 -7.17 -11.44
CA ASP A 277 3.81 -6.29 -11.81
C ASP A 277 2.64 -6.41 -10.82
N THR A 278 1.68 -5.50 -10.93
CA THR A 278 0.52 -5.45 -10.03
C THR A 278 -0.36 -6.70 -10.12
N ALA A 279 -0.40 -7.37 -11.28
CA ALA A 279 -1.20 -8.58 -11.47
C ALA A 279 -0.61 -9.75 -10.66
N GLU A 280 0.71 -9.94 -10.72
CA GLU A 280 1.44 -10.94 -9.93
C GLU A 280 1.26 -10.70 -8.42
N LEU A 281 1.29 -9.44 -7.99
CA LEU A 281 1.13 -9.07 -6.59
C LEU A 281 -0.29 -9.33 -6.09
N ILE A 282 -1.29 -8.92 -6.84
CA ILE A 282 -2.69 -9.17 -6.46
C ILE A 282 -2.99 -10.68 -6.50
N ALA A 283 -2.52 -11.41 -7.51
CA ALA A 283 -2.66 -12.86 -7.52
C ALA A 283 -2.08 -13.50 -6.25
N GLU A 284 -0.91 -13.06 -5.79
CA GLU A 284 -0.33 -13.56 -4.53
C GLU A 284 -1.22 -13.27 -3.32
N GLU A 285 -1.74 -12.04 -3.18
CA GLU A 285 -2.63 -11.67 -2.07
C GLU A 285 -3.96 -12.42 -2.09
N LEU A 286 -4.42 -12.90 -3.24
CA LEU A 286 -5.64 -13.69 -3.37
C LEU A 286 -5.45 -15.18 -3.04
N ARG A 287 -4.20 -15.69 -2.95
CA ARG A 287 -3.93 -17.10 -2.59
C ARG A 287 -4.20 -17.41 -1.13
N ARG A 288 -3.98 -16.43 -0.24
CA ARG A 288 -4.14 -16.61 1.20
C ARG A 288 -4.81 -15.38 1.81
N LEU A 289 -6.01 -15.57 2.33
CA LEU A 289 -6.83 -14.49 2.88
C LEU A 289 -6.71 -14.34 4.40
N ASP A 290 -6.04 -15.27 5.07
CA ASP A 290 -5.77 -15.17 6.51
C ASP A 290 -4.95 -13.91 6.84
N PRO A 291 -5.06 -13.40 8.08
CA PRO A 291 -4.15 -12.37 8.56
C PRO A 291 -2.67 -12.77 8.38
N ASP A 292 -1.85 -11.83 7.94
CA ASP A 292 -0.39 -12.01 7.88
C ASP A 292 0.24 -11.44 9.15
N ASP A 293 0.48 -12.32 10.13
CA ASP A 293 1.11 -11.94 11.40
C ASP A 293 2.54 -11.43 11.22
N THR A 294 3.25 -11.84 10.15
CA THR A 294 4.61 -11.37 9.88
C THR A 294 4.59 -9.94 9.36
N TYR A 295 3.65 -9.62 8.48
CA TYR A 295 3.37 -8.24 8.08
C TYR A 295 3.00 -7.38 9.29
N ALA A 296 2.06 -7.85 10.12
CA ALA A 296 1.62 -7.14 11.31
C ALA A 296 2.80 -6.82 12.26
N SER A 297 3.68 -7.81 12.50
CA SER A 297 4.86 -7.64 13.34
C SER A 297 5.84 -6.62 12.75
N ALA A 298 6.16 -6.74 11.46
CA ALA A 298 7.06 -5.82 10.76
C ALA A 298 6.51 -4.39 10.75
N LEU A 299 5.20 -4.22 10.51
CA LEU A 299 4.55 -2.91 10.51
C LEU A 299 4.58 -2.27 11.92
N ARG A 300 4.28 -3.05 12.97
CA ARG A 300 4.32 -2.60 14.37
C ARG A 300 5.72 -2.32 14.89
N PHE A 301 6.77 -2.87 14.27
CA PHE A 301 8.14 -2.47 14.59
C PHE A 301 8.31 -0.96 14.36
N GLY A 302 7.72 -0.42 13.30
CA GLY A 302 7.66 1.01 13.05
C GLY A 302 8.96 1.63 12.53
N VAL A 303 8.83 2.48 11.50
CA VAL A 303 9.97 3.07 10.78
C VAL A 303 10.88 3.89 11.71
N ALA A 304 10.31 4.56 12.72
CA ALA A 304 11.06 5.36 13.68
C ALA A 304 12.13 4.58 14.45
N ARG A 305 11.95 3.26 14.65
CA ARG A 305 12.89 2.42 15.39
C ARG A 305 14.10 1.98 14.57
N LEU A 306 14.07 2.09 13.24
CA LEU A 306 15.21 1.74 12.39
C LEU A 306 16.43 2.64 12.65
N ASN A 307 16.19 3.94 12.89
CA ASN A 307 17.27 4.91 13.12
C ASN A 307 17.73 5.01 14.58
N ALA A 308 16.95 4.49 15.54
CA ALA A 308 17.27 4.56 16.96
C ALA A 308 18.42 3.64 17.37
N SER A 309 18.70 2.59 16.59
CA SER A 309 19.77 1.61 16.87
C SER A 309 21.17 2.09 16.45
N THR A 310 21.27 3.24 15.77
CA THR A 310 22.55 3.80 15.30
C THR A 310 23.19 4.78 16.28
N ALA A 311 22.50 5.16 17.37
CA ALA A 311 23.11 5.95 18.44
C ALA A 311 23.98 5.02 19.31
N PRO A 312 25.30 5.28 19.45
CA PRO A 312 26.13 4.49 20.36
C PRO A 312 25.52 4.59 21.76
N ARG A 313 25.19 3.44 22.35
CA ARG A 313 24.87 3.36 23.77
C ARG A 313 26.14 3.73 24.55
N THR A 314 26.31 5.01 24.84
CA THR A 314 27.26 5.45 25.87
C THR A 314 26.78 4.80 27.16
N ARG A 315 27.44 3.73 27.56
CA ARG A 315 27.23 3.10 28.87
C ARG A 315 27.57 4.16 29.91
N ALA A 316 26.55 4.73 30.54
CA ALA A 316 26.74 5.59 31.68
C ALA A 316 27.46 4.76 32.76
N PRO A 317 28.51 5.30 33.41
CA PRO A 317 29.15 4.59 34.51
C PRO A 317 28.14 4.42 35.65
N GLU A 318 28.04 3.21 36.18
CA GLU A 318 27.34 2.94 37.43
C GLU A 318 27.87 3.88 38.52
N PRO A 319 27.01 4.54 39.31
CA PRO A 319 27.48 5.35 40.42
C PRO A 319 28.10 4.44 41.46
N ALA A 320 29.40 4.68 41.72
CA ALA A 320 30.12 4.09 42.83
C ALA A 320 29.45 4.48 44.16
N ALA A 321 29.36 3.50 45.06
CA ALA A 321 28.84 3.68 46.41
C ALA A 321 29.65 4.73 47.19
N ASP A 322 28.94 5.68 47.81
CA ASP A 322 29.52 6.65 48.74
C ASP A 322 30.08 5.96 50.00
N PRO A 323 31.27 6.34 50.48
CA PRO A 323 31.69 6.02 51.83
C PRO A 323 31.08 7.03 52.82
N ALA A 324 30.63 6.49 53.95
CA ALA A 324 30.12 7.22 55.09
C ALA A 324 31.11 8.30 55.59
N GLN A 325 30.58 9.46 55.95
CA GLN A 325 31.24 10.41 56.86
C GLN A 325 30.36 10.68 58.08
N GLU A 326 30.93 10.36 59.23
CA GLU A 326 30.49 10.77 60.56
C GLU A 326 30.74 12.27 60.78
N GLY A 327 29.71 12.96 61.29
CA GLY A 327 29.80 13.84 62.45
C GLY A 327 30.36 15.25 62.28
N ALA A 328 29.47 16.26 62.37
CA ALA A 328 29.63 17.39 63.30
C ALA A 328 28.33 18.22 63.41
N VAL A 329 28.04 18.62 64.63
CA VAL A 329 26.82 19.25 65.16
C VAL A 329 26.97 20.78 65.16
N ALA A 330 25.92 21.55 64.84
CA ALA A 330 25.41 22.66 65.68
C ALA A 330 24.32 23.54 65.01
N LYS A 331 23.19 23.67 65.74
CA LYS A 331 22.31 24.83 66.01
C LYS A 331 21.89 25.73 64.84
N GLY A 332 20.60 25.82 64.50
CA GLY A 332 19.57 26.67 65.13
C GLY A 332 19.19 27.74 64.08
N GLU A 333 17.96 27.96 63.64
CA GLU A 333 16.77 28.51 64.30
C GLU A 333 15.63 28.44 63.26
N GLU A 334 14.42 28.08 63.70
CA GLU A 334 13.14 28.50 63.09
C GLU A 334 12.72 29.83 63.77
N PRO A 335 11.85 30.70 63.20
CA PRO A 335 10.54 30.29 62.67
C PRO A 335 9.87 31.14 61.57
N GLY A 336 8.87 30.51 60.90
CA GLY A 336 7.55 31.11 60.65
C GLY A 336 7.45 32.10 59.47
N THR A 337 6.34 32.25 58.73
CA THR A 337 4.92 31.94 58.88
C THR A 337 4.26 32.26 57.53
N GLY A 338 3.10 31.66 57.22
CA GLY A 338 1.94 32.16 56.43
C GLY A 338 2.15 33.02 55.16
N GLU A 339 1.37 32.98 54.10
CA GLU A 339 -0.05 32.70 53.89
C GLU A 339 -0.24 32.64 52.34
N GLY A 340 -1.29 31.97 51.87
CA GLY A 340 -1.85 32.24 50.53
C GLY A 340 -2.56 33.62 50.49
N PRO A 341 -3.38 33.96 49.47
CA PRO A 341 -4.10 33.06 48.58
C PRO A 341 -4.13 33.51 47.09
N ALA A 342 -4.90 32.72 46.33
CA ALA A 342 -5.23 32.87 44.92
C ALA A 342 -6.22 34.00 44.60
N GLU A 343 -6.12 34.53 43.37
CA GLU A 343 -7.20 34.88 42.40
C GLU A 343 -6.48 35.59 41.23
N GLY A 344 -6.73 35.31 39.94
CA GLY A 344 -8.03 35.22 39.28
C GLY A 344 -8.22 36.50 38.46
N ALA A 345 -7.84 36.49 37.17
CA ALA A 345 -8.26 37.54 36.23
C ALA A 345 -8.20 37.03 34.79
N ALA A 346 -9.38 36.67 34.27
CA ALA A 346 -9.65 36.51 32.86
C ALA A 346 -9.60 37.86 32.13
N ARG A 347 -9.09 37.88 30.90
CA ARG A 347 -9.47 38.88 29.89
C ARG A 347 -9.58 38.25 28.51
N GLU A 348 -10.78 38.42 27.98
CA GLU A 348 -11.28 38.14 26.65
C GLU A 348 -10.68 39.13 25.63
N ALA A 349 -10.36 38.68 24.41
CA ALA A 349 -10.36 39.53 23.21
C ALA A 349 -10.55 38.71 21.92
N ALA A 350 -11.43 39.26 21.10
CA ALA A 350 -12.10 38.77 19.89
C ALA A 350 -11.17 38.53 18.65
N PRO A 351 -11.71 37.95 17.56
CA PRO A 351 -10.95 37.29 16.50
C PRO A 351 -10.61 38.22 15.32
N SER A 352 -9.58 37.86 14.57
CA SER A 352 -9.18 38.52 13.33
C SER A 352 -9.23 37.57 12.14
N ALA A 353 -9.92 38.01 11.09
CA ALA A 353 -9.87 37.52 9.71
C ALA A 353 -10.03 38.75 8.79
N PRO A 354 -9.75 38.68 7.48
CA PRO A 354 -8.83 37.83 6.72
C PRO A 354 -7.79 38.67 5.95
N VAL A 355 -6.67 38.07 5.53
CA VAL A 355 -5.74 38.72 4.58
C VAL A 355 -6.00 38.20 3.17
N THR A 356 -6.20 39.15 2.28
CA THR A 356 -6.53 39.07 0.86
C THR A 356 -5.44 38.42 0.01
N SER A 357 -5.87 37.55 -0.89
CA SER A 357 -5.12 36.96 -2.00
C SER A 357 -4.74 38.01 -3.06
N ALA A 358 -3.46 38.08 -3.41
CA ALA A 358 -2.98 38.72 -4.63
C ALA A 358 -2.52 37.65 -5.65
N SER A 359 -3.06 37.80 -6.85
CA SER A 359 -2.91 36.99 -8.05
C SER A 359 -1.50 37.02 -8.63
N ALA A 360 -0.99 35.87 -9.09
CA ALA A 360 0.10 35.79 -10.07
C ALA A 360 -0.23 34.72 -11.13
N SER A 361 -0.21 35.18 -12.38
CA SER A 361 -0.64 34.49 -13.59
C SER A 361 0.23 33.28 -13.97
N ALA A 362 -0.44 32.24 -14.50
CA ALA A 362 0.18 31.11 -15.19
C ALA A 362 0.58 31.48 -16.65
N PRO A 363 1.67 30.91 -17.20
CA PRO A 363 1.90 30.88 -18.64
C PRO A 363 1.27 29.64 -19.29
N ALA A 364 0.76 29.82 -20.51
CA ALA A 364 0.10 28.82 -21.34
C ALA A 364 1.05 27.75 -21.91
N PRO A 365 0.56 26.53 -22.24
CA PRO A 365 1.39 25.43 -22.72
C PRO A 365 1.71 25.51 -24.22
N ALA A 366 2.92 25.08 -24.58
CA ALA A 366 3.41 24.93 -25.94
C ALA A 366 2.80 23.69 -26.63
N SER A 367 2.48 23.88 -27.90
CA SER A 367 1.88 22.96 -28.87
C SER A 367 2.74 21.73 -29.20
N ALA A 368 2.10 20.56 -29.22
CA ALA A 368 2.65 19.30 -29.77
C ALA A 368 2.62 19.27 -31.31
N PRO A 369 3.57 18.58 -31.98
CA PRO A 369 3.61 18.46 -33.43
C PRO A 369 2.71 17.33 -33.97
N ALA A 370 2.16 17.55 -35.17
CA ALA A 370 1.26 16.66 -35.91
C ALA A 370 1.97 15.41 -36.48
N PRO A 371 1.23 14.30 -36.73
CA PRO A 371 1.81 13.03 -37.16
C PRO A 371 2.16 12.99 -38.66
N ALA A 372 3.25 12.28 -38.97
CA ALA A 372 3.75 12.02 -40.31
C ALA A 372 2.82 11.11 -41.12
N SER A 373 2.59 11.51 -42.37
CA SER A 373 1.82 10.82 -43.41
C SER A 373 2.46 9.51 -43.88
N ALA A 374 1.67 8.44 -43.93
CA ALA A 374 2.02 7.17 -44.58
C ALA A 374 2.03 7.29 -46.11
N PRO A 375 2.91 6.55 -46.84
CA PRO A 375 2.94 6.57 -48.30
C PRO A 375 1.88 5.65 -48.93
N ALA A 376 1.26 6.15 -50.01
CA ALA A 376 0.28 5.45 -50.85
C ALA A 376 0.92 4.35 -51.74
N PRO A 377 0.15 3.33 -52.18
CA PRO A 377 0.69 2.17 -52.89
C PRO A 377 0.99 2.46 -54.37
N GLY A 378 2.11 1.90 -54.85
CA GLY A 378 2.60 2.05 -56.21
C GLY A 378 1.71 1.40 -57.27
N LYS A 379 1.49 2.15 -58.37
CA LYS A 379 0.86 1.72 -59.61
C LYS A 379 1.69 0.62 -60.29
N LYS A 380 1.10 -0.56 -60.53
CA LYS A 380 1.59 -1.52 -61.53
C LYS A 380 1.28 -0.97 -62.93
N ALA A 381 2.33 -0.72 -63.71
CA ALA A 381 2.25 -0.52 -65.14
C ALA A 381 2.18 -1.88 -65.84
N ALA A 382 1.21 -2.02 -66.74
CA ALA A 382 1.20 -3.03 -67.78
C ALA A 382 1.95 -2.48 -69.00
N ALA A 383 2.87 -3.26 -69.58
CA ALA A 383 3.23 -3.15 -70.99
C ALA A 383 3.94 -4.42 -71.47
N LYS A 384 3.31 -5.00 -72.51
CA LYS A 384 3.81 -5.91 -73.55
C LYS A 384 4.26 -7.32 -73.20
#